data_AF-A0A366GR84-F1
#
_entry.id   AF-A0A366GR84-F1
#
_cell.length_a   1.000
_cell.length_b   1.000
_cell.length_c   1.000
_cell.angle_alpha   90.00
_cell.angle_beta   90.00
_cell.angle_gamma   90.00
#
_symmetry.space_group_name_H-M   'P 1'
#
loop_
_entity.id
_entity.type
_entity.pdbx_description
1 polymer ?
#
loop_
_entity_poly.entity_id
_entity_poly.type
_entity_poly.pdbx_seq_one_letter_code
_entity_poly.pdbx_strand_id
1 'polypeptide(L)' 'MSEEEDYKKLHPILSSVTQTYVDLYTNRPNEKNREQLIKLEKLLHEKLEELKKARGAEGS' A
#
# COMPACT_ATOMS: atom_id res chain seq x y z
N MET A 1 -34.48 -13.09 -24.87
CA MET A 1 -33.21 -12.38 -25.10
C MET A 1 -32.22 -13.42 -25.58
N SER A 2 -31.41 -13.09 -26.60
CA SER A 2 -30.51 -14.07 -27.21
C SER A 2 -29.24 -14.22 -26.35
N GLU A 3 -28.69 -15.43 -26.27
CA GLU A 3 -27.44 -15.71 -25.53
C GLU A 3 -26.28 -14.79 -25.94
N GLU A 4 -26.31 -14.30 -27.18
CA GLU A 4 -25.36 -13.33 -27.73
C GLU A 4 -25.48 -11.93 -27.07
N GLU A 5 -26.69 -11.49 -26.74
CA GLU A 5 -26.91 -10.23 -26.00
C GLU A 5 -26.44 -10.32 -24.55
N ASP A 6 -26.63 -11.48 -23.92
CA ASP A 6 -26.18 -11.72 -22.55
C ASP A 6 -24.65 -11.82 -22.49
N TYR A 7 -24.02 -12.46 -23.48
CA TYR A 7 -22.56 -12.48 -23.64
C TYR A 7 -21.98 -11.07 -23.82
N LYS A 8 -22.59 -10.25 -24.70
CA LYS A 8 -22.16 -8.86 -24.93
C LYS A 8 -22.23 -7.99 -23.66
N LYS A 9 -23.17 -8.27 -22.77
CA LYS A 9 -23.28 -7.58 -21.46
C LYS A 9 -22.29 -8.12 -20.42
N LEU A 10 -22.06 -9.43 -20.41
CA LEU A 10 -21.24 -10.09 -19.39
C LEU A 10 -19.74 -9.92 -19.64
N HIS A 11 -19.29 -9.94 -20.89
CA HIS A 11 -17.86 -9.89 -21.25
C HIS A 11 -17.12 -8.63 -20.74
N PRO A 12 -17.68 -7.40 -20.84
CA PRO A 12 -17.05 -6.22 -20.23
C PRO A 12 -16.94 -6.30 -18.71
N ILE A 13 -17.95 -6.88 -18.05
CA ILE A 13 -17.98 -7.05 -16.59
C ILE A 13 -16.88 -8.03 -16.16
N LEU A 14 -16.79 -9.18 -16.82
CA LEU A 14 -15.74 -10.17 -16.61
C LEU A 14 -14.34 -9.55 -16.78
N SER A 15 -14.14 -8.78 -17.84
CA SER A 15 -12.85 -8.11 -18.11
C SER A 15 -12.47 -7.12 -17.02
N SER A 16 -13.42 -6.31 -16.54
CA SER A 16 -13.19 -5.35 -15.45
C SER A 16 -12.89 -6.02 -14.11
N VAL A 17 -13.59 -7.13 -13.80
CA VAL A 17 -13.33 -7.92 -12.58
C VAL A 17 -11.94 -8.55 -12.65
N THR A 18 -11.57 -9.14 -13.78
CA THR A 18 -10.23 -9.71 -13.98
C THR A 18 -9.14 -8.64 -13.86
N GLN A 19 -9.32 -7.46 -14.48
CA GLN A 19 -8.37 -6.36 -14.35
C GLN A 19 -8.23 -5.90 -12.90
N THR A 20 -9.33 -5.78 -12.16
CA THR A 20 -9.31 -5.43 -10.73
C THR A 20 -8.50 -6.45 -9.91
N TYR A 21 -8.71 -7.75 -10.15
CA TYR A 21 -7.93 -8.80 -9.49
C TYR A 21 -6.44 -8.72 -9.84
N VAL A 22 -6.12 -8.50 -11.12
CA VAL A 22 -4.74 -8.29 -11.57
C VAL A 22 -4.15 -7.08 -10.86
N ASP A 23 -4.82 -5.92 -10.84
CA ASP A 23 -4.30 -4.71 -10.21
C ASP A 23 -4.08 -4.86 -8.70
N LEU A 24 -4.97 -5.58 -8.01
CA LEU A 24 -4.83 -5.88 -6.58
C LEU A 24 -3.60 -6.75 -6.28
N TYR A 25 -3.29 -7.71 -7.14
CA TYR A 25 -2.15 -8.63 -6.93
C TYR A 25 -0.86 -8.18 -7.61
N THR A 26 -0.93 -7.29 -8.60
CA THR A 26 0.22 -6.73 -9.32
C THR A 26 0.84 -5.55 -8.55
N ASN A 27 0.13 -4.93 -7.60
CA ASN A 27 0.67 -3.92 -6.68
C ASN A 27 1.47 -4.49 -5.49
N ARG A 28 1.68 -5.81 -5.40
CA ARG A 28 2.58 -6.46 -4.42
C ARG A 28 4.05 -6.01 -4.39
N PRO A 29 4.68 -5.42 -5.45
CA PRO A 29 6.05 -4.93 -5.37
C PRO A 29 6.26 -3.88 -4.27
N ASN A 30 5.20 -3.23 -3.80
CA ASN A 30 5.29 -2.16 -2.83
C ASN A 30 5.27 -2.62 -1.37
N GLU A 31 5.07 -3.92 -1.10
CA GLU A 31 4.94 -4.43 0.27
C GLU A 31 6.30 -4.45 0.98
N LYS A 32 7.36 -4.88 0.29
CA LYS A 32 8.75 -4.79 0.80
C LYS A 32 9.20 -3.35 0.99
N ASN A 33 8.85 -2.45 0.07
CA ASN A 33 9.16 -1.03 0.20
C ASN A 33 8.42 -0.41 1.38
N ARG A 34 7.14 -0.76 1.55
CA ARG A 34 6.33 -0.33 2.69
C ARG A 34 6.92 -0.81 4.02
N GLU A 35 7.37 -2.06 4.11
CA GLU A 35 8.07 -2.57 5.31
C GLU A 35 9.38 -1.82 5.59
N GLN A 36 10.16 -1.50 4.55
CA GLN A 36 11.39 -0.71 4.70
C GLN A 36 11.11 0.71 5.17
N LEU A 37 10.07 1.36 4.64
CA LEU A 37 9.64 2.70 5.06
C LEU A 37 9.19 2.71 6.53
N ILE A 38 8.43 1.71 6.97
CA ILE A 38 8.01 1.58 8.37
C ILE A 38 9.23 1.44 9.31
N LYS A 39 10.25 0.66 8.91
CA LYS A 39 11.49 0.53 9.69
C LYS A 39 12.25 1.85 9.79
N LEU A 40 12.34 2.59 8.68
CA LEU A 40 12.98 3.91 8.64
C LEU A 40 12.24 4.93 9.50
N GLU A 41 10.91 4.94 9.45
CA GLU A 41 10.09 5.81 10.28
C GLU A 41 10.30 5.55 11.77
N LYS A 42 10.36 4.27 12.18
CA LYS A 42 10.66 3.89 13.57
C LYS A 42 12.05 4.37 14.00
N LEU A 43 13.07 4.16 13.17
CA LEU A 43 14.44 4.60 13.47
C LEU A 43 14.52 6.13 13.61
N LEU A 44 13.84 6.86 12.71
CA LEU A 44 13.79 8.31 12.76
C LEU A 44 13.13 8.79 14.05
N HIS A 45 12.00 8.17 14.43
CA HIS A 45 11.29 8.52 15.66
C HIS A 45 12.16 8.31 16.91
N GLU A 46 12.85 7.16 17.00
CA GLU A 46 13.76 6.86 18.11
C GLU A 46 14.89 7.90 18.23
N LYS A 47 15.51 8.27 17.11
CA LYS A 47 16.58 9.28 17.08
C LYS A 47 16.09 10.67 17.48
N LEU A 48 14.89 11.05 17.04
CA LEU A 48 14.30 12.33 17.43
C LEU A 48 13.97 12.37 18.92
N GLU A 49 13.50 11.27 19.50
CA GLU A 49 13.25 11.17 20.94
C GLU A 49 14.57 11.21 21.76
N GLU A 50 15.63 10.56 21.28
CA GLU A 50 16.97 10.69 21.87
C GLU A 50 17.44 12.15 21.86
N LEU A 51 17.31 12.85 20.73
CA LEU A 51 17.70 14.25 20.61
C LEU A 51 16.85 15.17 21.51
N LYS A 52 15.54 14.91 21.62
CA LYS A 52 14.66 15.66 22.54
C LYS A 52 15.07 15.45 23.99
N LYS A 53 15.38 14.21 24.38
CA LYS A 53 15.85 13.90 25.74
C LYS A 53 17.18 14.57 26.04
N ALA A 54 18.14 14.51 25.11
CA ALA A 54 19.43 15.19 25.25
C ALA A 54 19.24 16.71 25.40
N ARG A 55 18.39 17.32 24.57
CA ARG A 55 18.06 18.75 24.66
C ARG A 55 17.33 19.12 25.95
N GLY A 56 16.50 18.24 26.50
CA GLY A 56 15.83 18.43 27.79
C GLY A 56 16.75 18.24 29.00
N ALA A 57 17.77 17.38 28.87
CA ALA A 57 18.76 17.09 29.92
C ALA A 57 19.85 18.17 30.01
N GLU A 58 20.17 18.88 28.93
CA GLU A 58 21.10 20.02 28.94
C GLU A 58 20.49 21.32 29.55
N GLY A 59 19.20 21.31 29.89
CA GLY A 59 18.48 22.45 30.44
C GLY A 59 17.99 22.30 31.88
N SER A 60 18.47 21.29 32.64
CA SER A 60 18.16 21.10 34.07
C SER A 60 19.41 21.19 34.94
#